data_AF-A0A3D0IH12-F1
#
_entry.id   AF-A0A3D0IH12-F1
#
_cell.length_a   1.000
_cell.length_b   1.000
_cell.length_c   1.000
_cell.angle_alpha   90.00
_cell.angle_beta   90.00
_cell.angle_gamma   90.00
#
_symmetry.space_group_name_H-M   'P 1'
#
loop_
_entity.id
_entity.type
_entity.pdbx_description
1 polymer ?
#
loop_
_entity_poly.entity_id
_entity_poly.type
_entity_poly.pdbx_seq_one_letter_code
_entity_poly.pdbx_strand_id
1 'polypeptide(L)'
;MYRNDQEDEIEQFFREKEGGLPKEEPKPIGIVPDQQTPFHPRSFEDGPQQQIQPETRMGYSGGEHRRDYYEQLREEAEHIERENNCREYSKRYMQMFIILIANVFFNLIGLILSRVGANDEQFRKDTFAFTIVLAIGSVMCYALFGLVLVMLSRFNMDFRPAGMFYILSGICQAVARVIPGNTLAFFITIAQSVFAVLYVLKFASAVSSSFDKVALYMSSAWETFRKVYMYVYVATAAATILIFMPVLGLIMIYALLALAFAAIGLEIWQILLLLRSSVIMKQYTSVVIAKSN
;
A
#
# COMPACT_ATOMS: atom_id res chain seq x y z
N MET A 1 -5.06 30.84 -6.91
CA MET A 1 -6.51 31.04 -6.72
C MET A 1 -7.21 29.69 -6.89
N TYR A 2 -6.85 28.69 -6.08
CA TYR A 2 -7.31 27.28 -6.20
C TYR A 2 -7.40 26.58 -4.83
N ARG A 3 -7.45 27.35 -3.72
CA ARG A 3 -7.40 26.80 -2.36
C ARG A 3 -8.77 26.81 -1.65
N ASN A 4 -9.76 27.51 -2.21
CA ASN A 4 -11.10 27.61 -1.61
C ASN A 4 -12.04 26.49 -2.07
N ASP A 5 -11.83 25.90 -3.24
CA ASP A 5 -12.77 24.89 -3.77
C ASP A 5 -12.70 23.53 -3.05
N GLN A 6 -11.61 23.23 -2.31
CA GLN A 6 -11.49 21.97 -1.56
C GLN A 6 -12.13 22.01 -0.17
N GLU A 7 -12.27 23.18 0.44
CA GLU A 7 -12.94 23.30 1.75
C GLU A 7 -14.46 23.15 1.59
N ASP A 8 -15.01 23.65 0.48
CA ASP A 8 -16.45 23.55 0.16
C ASP A 8 -16.90 22.10 -0.16
N GLU A 9 -16.05 21.29 -0.80
CA GLU A 9 -16.35 19.86 -1.05
C GLU A 9 -16.37 19.02 0.23
N ILE A 10 -15.51 19.36 1.20
CA ILE A 10 -15.46 18.65 2.50
C ILE A 10 -16.69 19.03 3.33
N GLU A 11 -17.11 20.30 3.36
CA GLU A 11 -18.34 20.71 4.06
C GLU A 11 -19.60 20.08 3.45
N GLN A 12 -19.67 19.93 2.11
CA GLN A 12 -20.81 19.26 1.46
C GLN A 12 -20.88 17.77 1.80
N PHE A 13 -19.74 17.08 1.91
CA PHE A 13 -19.70 15.66 2.27
C PHE A 13 -20.24 15.38 3.69
N PHE A 14 -20.00 16.29 4.65
CA PHE A 14 -20.53 16.14 6.01
C PHE A 14 -22.03 16.48 6.11
N ARG A 15 -22.54 17.45 5.33
CA ARG A 15 -23.98 17.77 5.30
C ARG A 15 -24.84 16.64 4.74
N GLU A 16 -24.35 15.92 3.73
CA GLU A 16 -25.08 14.76 3.18
C GLU A 16 -25.18 13.58 4.17
N LYS A 17 -24.21 13.43 5.08
CA LYS A 17 -24.26 12.36 6.11
C LYS A 17 -25.15 12.68 7.30
N GLU A 18 -25.35 13.95 7.65
CA GLU A 18 -26.24 14.33 8.76
C GLU A 18 -27.73 14.29 8.39
N GLY A 19 -28.07 14.27 7.11
CA GLY A 19 -29.46 14.17 6.63
C GLY A 19 -30.09 12.77 6.68
N GLY A 20 -29.33 11.73 7.03
CA GLY A 20 -29.73 10.32 6.87
C GLY A 20 -30.00 9.51 8.15
N LEU A 21 -29.84 10.08 9.34
CA LEU A 21 -30.07 9.36 10.60
C LEU A 21 -31.51 9.57 11.10
N PRO A 22 -32.30 8.50 11.30
CA PRO A 22 -33.61 8.62 11.91
C PRO A 22 -33.49 9.12 13.34
N LYS A 23 -34.25 10.16 13.68
CA LYS A 23 -34.41 10.65 15.05
C LYS A 23 -35.13 9.59 15.88
N GLU A 24 -34.39 8.79 16.65
CA GLU A 24 -34.97 8.07 17.79
C GLU A 24 -35.17 9.07 18.94
N GLU A 25 -36.44 9.35 19.25
CA GLU A 25 -36.81 10.05 20.47
C GLU A 25 -36.47 9.20 21.71
N PRO A 26 -35.79 9.75 22.72
CA PRO A 26 -35.60 9.03 23.97
C PRO A 26 -36.94 8.90 24.71
N LYS A 27 -37.35 7.66 24.95
CA LYS A 27 -38.48 7.34 25.84
C LYS A 27 -38.18 7.81 27.27
N PRO A 28 -39.16 8.41 27.98
CA PRO A 28 -38.99 8.84 29.36
C PRO A 28 -38.82 7.63 30.28
N ILE A 29 -37.75 7.65 31.07
CA ILE A 29 -37.53 6.73 32.18
C ILE A 29 -38.56 7.05 33.26
N GLY A 30 -39.37 6.05 33.60
CA GLY A 30 -40.38 6.12 34.65
C GLY A 30 -39.75 6.36 36.01
N ILE A 31 -40.27 7.38 36.70
CA ILE A 31 -40.00 7.67 38.11
C ILE A 31 -40.70 6.61 38.95
N VAL A 32 -39.94 5.88 39.76
CA VAL A 32 -40.46 5.01 40.82
C VAL A 32 -40.69 5.89 42.07
N PRO A 33 -41.87 5.85 42.72
CA PRO A 33 -42.11 6.55 43.97
C PRO A 33 -41.84 5.63 45.17
N ASP A 34 -41.11 6.14 46.16
CA ASP A 34 -41.43 6.10 47.60
C ASP A 34 -40.15 6.26 48.42
N GLN A 35 -40.08 7.32 49.22
CA GLN A 35 -40.11 7.15 50.68
C GLN A 35 -40.23 8.50 51.39
N GLN A 36 -41.27 8.54 52.21
CA GLN A 36 -41.67 9.61 53.11
C GLN A 36 -40.60 9.83 54.19
N THR A 37 -40.30 11.11 54.48
CA THR A 37 -39.86 11.54 55.81
C THR A 37 -40.70 12.75 56.22
N PRO A 38 -41.17 12.81 57.49
CA PRO A 38 -42.11 13.83 57.91
C PRO A 38 -41.41 15.15 58.23
N PHE A 39 -41.82 16.23 57.57
CA PHE A 39 -41.48 17.59 57.94
C PHE A 39 -42.36 18.06 59.11
N HIS A 40 -41.71 18.47 60.19
CA HIS A 40 -42.28 19.31 61.24
C HIS A 40 -42.40 20.76 60.76
N PRO A 41 -43.51 21.47 61.04
CA PRO A 41 -43.58 22.92 60.84
C PRO A 41 -43.04 23.65 62.08
N ARG A 42 -42.02 24.50 61.90
CA ARG A 42 -41.73 25.67 62.74
C ARG A 42 -41.81 26.89 61.81
N SER A 43 -42.88 27.67 61.91
CA SER A 43 -42.97 28.90 62.72
C SER A 43 -42.02 29.99 62.21
N PHE A 44 -42.67 31.00 61.61
CA PHE A 44 -42.21 32.33 61.28
C PHE A 44 -41.17 32.90 62.26
N GLU A 45 -40.08 33.45 61.72
CA GLU A 45 -39.41 34.61 62.29
C GLU A 45 -38.74 35.41 61.16
N ASP A 46 -39.05 36.71 61.14
CA ASP A 46 -38.54 37.72 60.25
C ASP A 46 -37.03 37.92 60.43
N GLY A 47 -36.29 37.98 59.32
CA GLY A 47 -34.85 38.27 59.29
C GLY A 47 -34.43 38.93 57.98
N PRO A 48 -33.52 39.94 58.02
CA PRO A 48 -33.38 40.93 56.96
C PRO A 48 -32.66 40.40 55.71
N GLN A 49 -33.03 41.02 54.57
CA GLN A 49 -32.43 40.80 53.25
C GLN A 49 -30.91 40.92 53.29
N GLN A 50 -30.21 39.78 53.15
CA GLN A 50 -28.80 39.75 52.79
C GLN A 50 -28.68 39.99 51.28
N GLN A 51 -28.13 41.14 50.90
CA GLN A 51 -27.63 41.40 49.55
C GLN A 51 -26.57 40.35 49.21
N ILE A 52 -26.94 39.38 48.39
CA ILE A 52 -26.00 38.49 47.72
C ILE A 52 -25.28 39.36 46.68
N GLN A 53 -24.02 39.71 46.95
CA GLN A 53 -23.12 40.21 45.91
C GLN A 53 -23.08 39.16 44.78
N PRO A 54 -23.22 39.55 43.51
CA PRO A 54 -22.97 38.63 42.43
C PRO A 54 -21.50 38.22 42.53
N GLU A 55 -21.25 36.96 42.88
CA GLU A 55 -19.96 36.33 42.65
C GLU A 55 -19.62 36.59 41.19
N THR A 56 -18.50 37.29 40.98
CA THR A 56 -17.88 37.44 39.68
C THR A 56 -17.55 36.04 39.21
N ARG A 57 -18.48 35.45 38.43
CA ARG A 57 -18.32 34.15 37.81
C ARG A 57 -17.05 34.25 36.97
N MET A 58 -15.97 33.61 37.43
CA MET A 58 -14.78 33.43 36.63
C MET A 58 -15.26 32.82 35.31
N GLY A 59 -15.08 33.59 34.22
CA GLY A 59 -15.36 33.14 32.87
C GLY A 59 -14.43 31.98 32.56
N TYR A 60 -14.84 30.78 32.91
CA TYR A 60 -14.19 29.57 32.44
C TYR A 60 -14.34 29.54 30.93
N SER A 61 -13.18 29.52 30.29
CA SER A 61 -12.90 29.44 28.88
C SER A 61 -13.65 28.28 28.20
N GLY A 62 -14.94 28.47 27.89
CA GLY A 62 -15.73 27.51 27.12
C GLY A 62 -15.24 27.34 25.68
N GLY A 63 -14.34 28.22 25.22
CA GLY A 63 -13.68 28.11 23.92
C GLY A 63 -12.54 27.09 23.89
N GLU A 64 -11.78 26.92 24.97
CA GLU A 64 -10.66 25.96 25.05
C GLU A 64 -11.16 24.52 25.14
N HIS A 65 -12.13 24.23 26.02
CA HIS A 65 -12.72 22.89 26.08
C HIS A 65 -13.38 22.43 24.78
N ARG A 66 -13.93 23.37 24.00
CA ARG A 66 -14.53 23.04 22.69
C ARG A 66 -13.45 22.74 21.65
N ARG A 67 -12.29 23.43 21.69
CA ARG A 67 -11.15 23.14 20.82
C ARG A 67 -10.53 21.78 21.15
N ASP A 68 -10.31 21.48 22.43
CA ASP A 68 -9.74 20.21 22.87
C ASP A 68 -10.61 19.02 22.45
N TYR A 69 -11.94 19.18 22.52
CA TYR A 69 -12.89 18.15 22.06
C TYR A 69 -12.83 17.91 20.54
N TYR A 70 -12.72 18.98 19.73
CA TYR A 70 -12.59 18.83 18.27
C TYR A 70 -11.22 18.28 17.86
N GLU A 71 -10.15 18.61 18.60
CA GLU A 71 -8.83 18.00 18.40
C GLU A 71 -8.86 16.50 18.71
N GLN A 72 -9.48 16.09 19.82
CA GLN A 72 -9.65 14.68 20.17
C GLN A 72 -10.46 13.92 19.10
N LEU A 73 -11.59 14.47 18.64
CA LEU A 73 -12.39 13.86 17.57
C LEU A 73 -11.59 13.73 16.25
N ARG A 74 -10.76 14.72 15.94
CA ARG A 74 -9.89 14.68 14.75
C ARG A 74 -8.80 13.62 14.90
N GLU A 75 -8.18 13.52 16.06
CA GLU A 75 -7.17 12.49 16.34
C GLU A 75 -7.77 11.08 16.27
N GLU A 76 -8.96 10.87 16.83
CA GLU A 76 -9.69 9.60 16.73
C GLU A 76 -10.05 9.26 15.28
N ALA A 77 -10.57 10.23 14.51
CA ALA A 77 -10.87 10.03 13.09
C ALA A 77 -9.62 9.68 12.27
N GLU A 78 -8.52 10.40 12.48
CA GLU A 78 -7.24 10.10 11.83
C GLU A 78 -6.71 8.70 12.23
N HIS A 79 -6.92 8.29 13.49
CA HIS A 79 -6.51 6.98 13.97
C HIS A 79 -7.29 5.85 13.28
N ILE A 80 -8.62 5.98 13.19
CA ILE A 80 -9.50 5.03 12.51
C ILE A 80 -9.18 4.95 11.02
N GLU A 81 -8.92 6.09 10.37
CA GLU A 81 -8.52 6.12 8.96
C GLU A 81 -7.20 5.40 8.72
N ARG A 82 -6.18 5.66 9.55
CA ARG A 82 -4.88 4.98 9.47
C ARG A 82 -5.01 3.48 9.66
N GLU A 83 -5.84 3.03 10.59
CA GLU A 83 -6.09 1.62 10.82
C GLU A 83 -6.73 0.95 9.59
N ASN A 84 -7.78 1.57 9.04
CA ASN A 84 -8.44 1.09 7.82
C ASN A 84 -7.47 1.01 6.64
N ASN A 85 -6.61 2.02 6.49
CA ASN A 85 -5.56 2.05 5.48
C ASN A 85 -4.56 0.91 5.67
N CYS A 86 -4.07 0.67 6.90
CA CYS A 86 -3.15 -0.43 7.20
C CYS A 86 -3.77 -1.81 6.90
N ARG A 87 -5.05 -2.00 7.25
CA ARG A 87 -5.77 -3.24 6.96
C ARG A 87 -5.88 -3.49 5.46
N GLU A 88 -6.16 -2.46 4.68
CA GLU A 88 -6.24 -2.56 3.23
C GLU A 88 -4.84 -2.80 2.62
N TYR A 89 -3.82 -2.05 3.04
CA TYR A 89 -2.43 -2.27 2.62
C TYR A 89 -1.98 -3.71 2.88
N SER A 90 -2.25 -4.26 4.06
CA SER A 90 -1.94 -5.65 4.39
C SER A 90 -2.55 -6.64 3.39
N LYS A 91 -3.84 -6.48 3.07
CA LYS A 91 -4.53 -7.34 2.09
C LYS A 91 -3.91 -7.21 0.70
N ARG A 92 -3.64 -5.99 0.24
CA ARG A 92 -3.06 -5.75 -1.10
C ARG A 92 -1.62 -6.24 -1.20
N TYR A 93 -0.79 -6.07 -0.16
CA TYR A 93 0.55 -6.64 -0.10
C TYR A 93 0.52 -8.17 -0.15
N MET A 94 -0.43 -8.81 0.52
CA MET A 94 -0.61 -10.27 0.44
C MET A 94 -1.05 -10.71 -0.97
N GLN A 95 -1.97 -9.98 -1.62
CA GLN A 95 -2.35 -10.24 -3.00
C GLN A 95 -1.15 -10.13 -3.95
N MET A 96 -0.35 -9.05 -3.82
CA MET A 96 0.86 -8.86 -4.61
C MET A 96 1.88 -9.99 -4.39
N PHE A 97 2.08 -10.42 -3.15
CA PHE A 97 2.91 -11.59 -2.83
C PHE A 97 2.46 -12.85 -3.58
N ILE A 98 1.16 -13.19 -3.52
CA ILE A 98 0.61 -14.38 -4.20
C ILE A 98 0.79 -14.28 -5.72
N ILE A 99 0.49 -13.12 -6.31
CA ILE A 99 0.63 -12.90 -7.76
C ILE A 99 2.10 -13.05 -8.20
N LEU A 100 3.04 -12.53 -7.40
CA LEU A 100 4.47 -12.60 -7.71
C LEU A 100 4.97 -14.05 -7.66
N ILE A 101 4.57 -14.82 -6.64
CA ILE A 101 4.86 -16.27 -6.56
C ILE A 101 4.29 -17.02 -7.76
N ALA A 102 3.03 -16.75 -8.14
CA ALA A 102 2.41 -17.36 -9.31
C ALA A 102 3.19 -17.04 -10.60
N ASN A 103 3.61 -15.78 -10.77
CA ASN A 103 4.41 -15.38 -11.93
C ASN A 103 5.77 -16.09 -11.98
N VAL A 104 6.46 -16.26 -10.84
CA VAL A 104 7.71 -17.03 -10.75
C VAL A 104 7.47 -18.48 -11.18
N PHE A 105 6.39 -19.09 -10.71
CA PHE A 105 6.04 -20.48 -11.06
C PHE A 105 5.77 -20.64 -12.57
N PHE A 106 4.99 -19.73 -13.17
CA PHE A 106 4.73 -19.75 -14.61
C PHE A 106 6.02 -19.59 -15.44
N ASN A 107 6.91 -18.68 -15.04
CA ASN A 107 8.18 -18.49 -15.74
C ASN A 107 9.12 -19.69 -15.57
N LEU A 108 9.15 -20.32 -14.39
CA LEU A 108 9.98 -21.51 -14.14
C LEU A 108 9.53 -22.70 -15.02
N ILE A 109 8.22 -22.98 -15.04
CA ILE A 109 7.67 -24.05 -15.89
C ILE A 109 7.93 -23.74 -17.37
N GLY A 110 7.69 -22.50 -17.79
CA GLY A 110 7.95 -22.09 -19.17
C GLY A 110 9.41 -22.29 -19.58
N LEU A 111 10.35 -21.99 -18.68
CA LEU A 111 11.78 -22.19 -18.92
C LEU A 111 12.15 -23.68 -19.03
N ILE A 112 11.60 -24.53 -18.15
CA ILE A 112 11.82 -25.98 -18.20
C ILE A 112 11.29 -26.54 -19.53
N LEU A 113 10.05 -26.22 -19.90
CA LEU A 113 9.44 -26.70 -21.13
C LEU A 113 10.19 -26.22 -22.37
N SER A 114 10.64 -24.96 -22.38
CA SER A 114 11.44 -24.42 -23.48
C SER A 114 12.77 -25.17 -23.64
N ARG A 115 13.40 -25.58 -22.53
CA ARG A 115 14.66 -26.35 -22.57
C ARG A 115 14.47 -27.79 -23.00
N VAL A 116 13.41 -28.46 -22.54
CA VAL A 116 13.10 -29.83 -22.98
C VAL A 116 12.68 -29.84 -24.45
N GLY A 117 11.81 -28.93 -24.86
CA GLY A 117 11.35 -28.80 -26.26
C GLY A 117 12.42 -28.32 -27.24
N ALA A 118 13.54 -27.76 -26.75
CA ALA A 118 14.70 -27.48 -27.61
C ALA A 118 15.44 -28.76 -28.04
N ASN A 119 15.33 -29.84 -27.24
CA ASN A 119 16.00 -31.11 -27.49
C ASN A 119 15.09 -32.15 -28.17
N ASP A 120 13.77 -31.94 -28.14
CA ASP A 120 12.77 -32.85 -28.71
C ASP A 120 11.66 -32.07 -29.44
N GLU A 121 11.66 -32.17 -30.77
CA GLU A 121 10.71 -31.49 -31.65
C GLU A 121 9.28 -32.04 -31.54
N GLN A 122 9.13 -33.32 -31.20
CA GLN A 122 7.81 -33.93 -30.98
C GLN A 122 7.22 -33.39 -29.67
N PHE A 123 8.02 -33.37 -28.59
CA PHE A 123 7.63 -32.76 -27.32
C PHE A 123 7.23 -31.28 -27.48
N ARG A 124 7.95 -30.54 -28.32
CA ARG A 124 7.64 -29.13 -28.62
C ARG A 124 6.26 -28.96 -29.26
N LYS A 125 5.87 -29.85 -30.18
CA LYS A 125 4.54 -29.82 -30.82
C LYS A 125 3.44 -30.18 -29.82
N ASP A 126 3.68 -31.20 -29.00
CA ASP A 126 2.69 -31.69 -28.02
C ASP A 126 2.46 -30.68 -26.88
N THR A 127 3.48 -29.90 -26.52
CA THR A 127 3.42 -28.90 -25.43
C THR A 127 3.17 -27.47 -25.90
N PHE A 128 2.95 -27.25 -27.20
CA PHE A 128 2.78 -25.91 -27.77
C PHE A 128 1.60 -25.15 -27.16
N ALA A 129 0.42 -25.78 -27.09
CA ALA A 129 -0.77 -25.18 -26.50
C ALA A 129 -0.57 -24.84 -25.02
N PHE A 130 0.13 -25.71 -24.27
CA PHE A 130 0.43 -25.47 -22.86
C PHE A 130 1.39 -24.28 -22.67
N THR A 131 2.39 -24.14 -23.54
CA THR A 131 3.32 -23.00 -23.53
C THR A 131 2.60 -21.67 -23.78
N ILE A 132 1.60 -21.64 -24.67
CA ILE A 132 0.75 -20.46 -24.89
C ILE A 132 -0.03 -20.11 -23.62
N VAL A 133 -0.65 -21.10 -22.96
CA VAL A 133 -1.40 -20.88 -21.72
C VAL A 133 -0.50 -20.29 -20.63
N LEU A 134 0.73 -20.80 -20.47
CA LEU A 134 1.70 -20.25 -19.51
C LEU A 134 2.09 -18.82 -19.86
N ALA A 135 2.28 -18.51 -21.14
CA ALA A 135 2.60 -17.16 -21.59
C ALA A 135 1.46 -16.17 -21.28
N ILE A 136 0.21 -16.55 -21.58
CA ILE A 136 -0.97 -15.74 -21.24
C ILE A 136 -1.10 -15.57 -19.72
N GLY A 137 -0.93 -16.65 -18.96
CA GLY A 137 -0.97 -16.62 -17.49
C GLY A 137 0.06 -15.66 -16.89
N SER A 138 1.29 -15.65 -17.42
CA SER A 138 2.32 -14.70 -17.00
C SER A 138 1.93 -13.25 -17.32
N VAL A 139 1.42 -12.96 -18.52
CA VAL A 139 0.94 -11.61 -18.90
C VAL A 139 -0.21 -11.16 -18.00
N MET A 140 -1.14 -12.06 -17.67
CA MET A 140 -2.21 -11.77 -16.71
C MET A 140 -1.67 -11.45 -15.32
N CYS A 141 -0.59 -12.10 -14.87
CA CYS A 141 0.05 -11.75 -13.60
C CYS A 141 0.61 -10.32 -13.62
N TYR A 142 1.22 -9.88 -14.72
CA TYR A 142 1.66 -8.48 -14.87
C TYR A 142 0.50 -7.50 -14.79
N ALA A 143 -0.58 -7.79 -15.53
CA ALA A 143 -1.78 -6.94 -15.54
C ALA A 143 -2.43 -6.85 -14.15
N LEU A 144 -2.63 -7.99 -13.48
CA LEU A 144 -3.25 -8.05 -12.15
C LEU A 144 -2.39 -7.34 -11.10
N PHE A 145 -1.08 -7.57 -11.09
CA PHE A 145 -0.19 -6.89 -10.15
C PHE A 145 -0.18 -5.39 -10.38
N GLY A 146 -0.06 -4.96 -11.65
CA GLY A 146 -0.11 -3.55 -12.02
C GLY A 146 -1.42 -2.88 -11.65
N LEU A 147 -2.55 -3.58 -11.82
CA LEU A 147 -3.87 -3.11 -11.41
C LEU A 147 -3.98 -2.97 -9.88
N VAL A 148 -3.44 -3.92 -9.11
CA VAL A 148 -3.39 -3.81 -7.64
C VAL A 148 -2.57 -2.58 -7.20
N LEU A 149 -1.44 -2.31 -7.87
CA LEU A 149 -0.66 -1.09 -7.61
C LEU A 149 -1.46 0.18 -7.96
N VAL A 150 -2.13 0.22 -9.11
CA VAL A 150 -2.97 1.37 -9.47
C VAL A 150 -4.10 1.55 -8.45
N MET A 151 -4.70 0.48 -7.93
CA MET A 151 -5.70 0.58 -6.85
C MET A 151 -5.13 1.16 -5.55
N LEU A 152 -3.86 0.88 -5.22
CA LEU A 152 -3.19 1.47 -4.07
C LEU A 152 -2.88 2.97 -4.22
N SER A 153 -2.99 3.51 -5.44
CA SER A 153 -2.75 4.95 -5.69
C SER A 153 -3.71 5.88 -4.94
N ARG A 154 -4.89 5.39 -4.54
CA ARG A 154 -5.83 6.14 -3.70
C ARG A 154 -5.25 6.50 -2.33
N PHE A 155 -4.26 5.76 -1.86
CA PHE A 155 -3.60 5.99 -0.57
C PHE A 155 -2.22 6.62 -0.71
N ASN A 156 -1.50 6.30 -1.79
CA ASN A 156 -0.22 6.90 -2.10
C ASN A 156 -0.01 6.95 -3.62
N MET A 157 0.04 8.16 -4.17
CA MET A 157 0.10 8.42 -5.61
C MET A 157 1.31 7.79 -6.31
N ASP A 158 2.40 7.51 -5.59
CA ASP A 158 3.60 6.86 -6.16
C ASP A 158 3.35 5.41 -6.62
N PHE A 159 2.28 4.74 -6.16
CA PHE A 159 1.91 3.42 -6.66
C PHE A 159 1.36 3.44 -8.09
N ARG A 160 0.74 4.55 -8.53
CA ARG A 160 0.20 4.68 -9.88
C ARG A 160 1.26 4.54 -10.98
N PRO A 161 2.36 5.33 -10.98
CA PRO A 161 3.41 5.16 -11.98
C PRO A 161 4.08 3.79 -11.88
N ALA A 162 4.27 3.24 -10.67
CA ALA A 162 4.79 1.89 -10.50
C ALA A 162 3.92 0.84 -11.21
N GLY A 163 2.60 0.91 -11.03
CA GLY A 163 1.65 0.02 -11.69
C GLY A 163 1.66 0.15 -13.21
N MET A 164 1.67 1.38 -13.72
CA MET A 164 1.73 1.65 -15.16
C MET A 164 3.01 1.10 -15.80
N PHE A 165 4.18 1.33 -15.17
CA PHE A 165 5.44 0.78 -15.66
C PHE A 165 5.47 -0.75 -15.64
N TYR A 166 4.86 -1.38 -14.62
CA TYR A 166 4.79 -2.84 -14.57
C TYR A 166 3.90 -3.43 -15.68
N ILE A 167 2.76 -2.78 -15.97
CA ILE A 167 1.89 -3.17 -17.09
C ILE A 167 2.63 -3.00 -18.43
N LEU A 168 3.29 -1.86 -18.64
CA LEU A 168 4.07 -1.60 -19.86
C LEU A 168 5.19 -2.63 -20.03
N SER A 169 5.89 -2.99 -18.96
CA SER A 169 6.88 -4.08 -18.96
C SER A 169 6.25 -5.41 -19.40
N GLY A 170 5.08 -5.76 -18.87
CA GLY A 170 4.35 -6.97 -19.27
C GLY A 170 3.92 -6.96 -20.75
N ILE A 171 3.46 -5.80 -21.27
CA ILE A 171 3.12 -5.63 -22.68
C ILE A 171 4.38 -5.80 -23.55
N CYS A 172 5.49 -5.14 -23.21
CA CYS A 172 6.75 -5.29 -23.93
C CYS A 172 7.20 -6.77 -23.95
N GLN A 173 7.08 -7.47 -22.82
CA GLN A 173 7.40 -8.90 -22.76
C GLN A 173 6.51 -9.74 -23.68
N ALA A 174 5.21 -9.46 -23.71
CA ALA A 174 4.25 -10.15 -24.57
C ALA A 174 4.59 -9.92 -26.05
N VAL A 175 4.82 -8.66 -26.43
CA VAL A 175 5.15 -8.29 -27.81
C VAL A 175 6.48 -8.88 -28.25
N ALA A 176 7.51 -8.87 -27.39
CA ALA A 176 8.83 -9.45 -27.68
C ALA A 176 8.76 -10.97 -27.97
N ARG A 177 7.78 -11.68 -27.41
CA ARG A 177 7.57 -13.11 -27.65
C ARG A 177 6.89 -13.43 -28.98
N VAL A 178 6.16 -12.46 -29.57
CA VAL A 178 5.33 -12.68 -30.76
C VAL A 178 6.00 -12.15 -32.04
N ILE A 179 6.86 -11.14 -31.93
CA ILE A 179 7.52 -10.55 -33.10
C ILE A 179 8.65 -11.45 -33.60
N PRO A 180 8.62 -11.89 -34.88
CA PRO A 180 9.73 -12.61 -35.49
C PRO A 180 10.88 -11.64 -35.83
N GLY A 181 12.10 -11.99 -35.44
CA GLY A 181 13.32 -11.27 -35.81
C GLY A 181 14.11 -10.71 -34.62
N ASN A 182 15.44 -10.80 -34.70
CA ASN A 182 16.32 -10.53 -33.55
C ASN A 182 16.44 -9.03 -33.21
N THR A 183 16.38 -8.14 -34.19
CA THR A 183 16.68 -6.70 -33.96
C THR A 183 15.52 -5.96 -33.27
N LEU A 184 14.28 -6.15 -33.73
CA LEU A 184 13.12 -5.49 -33.11
C LEU A 184 12.83 -6.05 -31.72
N ALA A 185 12.94 -7.38 -31.55
CA ALA A 185 12.83 -8.03 -30.24
C ALA A 185 13.88 -7.51 -29.25
N PHE A 186 15.10 -7.22 -29.73
CA PHE A 186 16.16 -6.63 -28.90
C PHE A 186 15.78 -5.25 -28.36
N PHE A 187 15.31 -4.33 -29.21
CA PHE A 187 14.87 -3.00 -28.76
C PHE A 187 13.69 -3.05 -27.78
N ILE A 188 12.75 -3.96 -28.00
CA ILE A 188 11.60 -4.14 -27.08
C ILE A 188 12.07 -4.70 -25.74
N THR A 189 13.07 -5.60 -25.73
CA THR A 189 13.66 -6.14 -24.50
C THR A 189 14.39 -5.04 -23.71
N ILE A 190 15.07 -4.11 -24.38
CA ILE A 190 15.65 -2.93 -23.74
C ILE A 190 14.56 -2.07 -23.11
N ALA A 191 13.50 -1.75 -23.85
CA ALA A 191 12.39 -0.96 -23.34
C ALA A 191 11.70 -1.63 -22.13
N GLN A 192 11.46 -2.94 -22.21
CA GLN A 192 10.96 -3.74 -21.09
C GLN A 192 11.85 -3.58 -19.85
N SER A 193 13.17 -3.69 -20.01
CA SER A 193 14.14 -3.59 -18.91
C SER A 193 14.09 -2.20 -18.26
N VAL A 194 13.97 -1.14 -19.05
CA VAL A 194 13.82 0.23 -18.54
C VAL A 194 12.54 0.37 -17.72
N PHE A 195 11.40 -0.11 -18.23
CA PHE A 195 10.14 -0.06 -17.50
C PHE A 195 10.17 -0.90 -16.22
N ALA A 196 10.79 -2.07 -16.24
CA ALA A 196 10.97 -2.90 -15.05
C ALA A 196 11.74 -2.16 -13.95
N VAL A 197 12.82 -1.46 -14.30
CA VAL A 197 13.60 -0.66 -13.33
C VAL A 197 12.78 0.50 -12.78
N LEU A 198 12.10 1.25 -13.65
CA LEU A 198 11.25 2.37 -13.22
C LEU A 198 10.13 1.91 -12.29
N TYR A 199 9.54 0.75 -12.58
CA TYR A 199 8.60 0.08 -11.69
C TYR A 199 9.23 -0.16 -10.31
N VAL A 200 10.36 -0.86 -10.22
CA VAL A 200 10.96 -1.23 -8.93
C VAL A 200 11.33 0.01 -8.11
N LEU A 201 11.89 1.04 -8.75
CA LEU A 201 12.25 2.28 -8.07
C LEU A 201 11.04 3.00 -7.47
N LYS A 202 9.95 3.10 -8.24
CA LYS A 202 8.71 3.75 -7.76
C LYS A 202 7.98 2.89 -6.73
N PHE A 203 7.94 1.58 -6.94
CA PHE A 203 7.33 0.64 -6.03
C PHE A 203 8.01 0.65 -4.66
N ALA A 204 9.34 0.51 -4.60
CA ALA A 204 10.07 0.52 -3.34
C ALA A 204 9.95 1.87 -2.60
N SER A 205 9.90 2.99 -3.33
CA SER A 205 9.63 4.32 -2.76
C SER A 205 8.22 4.41 -2.15
N ALA A 206 7.21 3.94 -2.89
CA ALA A 206 5.82 3.96 -2.45
C ALA A 206 5.63 3.09 -1.19
N VAL A 207 6.20 1.87 -1.19
CA VAL A 207 6.10 0.98 -0.02
C VAL A 207 6.86 1.53 1.18
N SER A 208 8.07 2.05 0.99
CA SER A 208 8.84 2.69 2.08
C SER A 208 8.04 3.80 2.75
N SER A 209 7.50 4.74 1.97
CA SER A 209 6.68 5.83 2.52
C SER A 209 5.39 5.38 3.20
N SER A 210 4.79 4.26 2.78
CA SER A 210 3.65 3.65 3.50
C SER A 210 4.02 3.17 4.91
N PHE A 211 5.30 2.91 5.20
CA PHE A 211 5.78 2.43 6.50
C PHE A 211 6.38 3.52 7.40
N ASP A 212 6.61 4.75 6.93
CA ASP A 212 7.29 5.81 7.69
C ASP A 212 6.64 6.11 9.05
N LYS A 213 5.31 5.99 9.12
CA LYS A 213 4.53 6.23 10.35
C LYS A 213 4.08 4.96 11.08
N VAL A 214 4.42 3.79 10.56
CA VAL A 214 3.95 2.49 11.08
C VAL A 214 5.10 1.63 11.59
N ALA A 215 6.15 1.46 10.78
CA ALA A 215 7.31 0.65 11.10
C ALA A 215 8.56 1.16 10.38
N LEU A 216 9.31 2.05 11.03
CA LEU A 216 10.51 2.70 10.47
C LEU A 216 11.56 1.69 9.97
N TYR A 217 11.74 0.57 10.66
CA TYR A 217 12.68 -0.48 10.23
C TYR A 217 12.29 -1.07 8.87
N MET A 218 10.98 -1.16 8.58
CA MET A 218 10.48 -1.72 7.33
C MET A 218 10.59 -0.70 6.19
N SER A 219 10.37 0.58 6.48
CA SER A 219 10.67 1.66 5.53
C SER A 219 12.15 1.63 5.12
N SER A 220 13.06 1.59 6.10
CA SER A 220 14.52 1.50 5.85
C SER A 220 14.92 0.24 5.06
N ALA A 221 14.26 -0.89 5.30
CA ALA A 221 14.50 -2.12 4.53
C ALA A 221 14.14 -1.96 3.04
N TRP A 222 13.02 -1.31 2.73
CA TRP A 222 12.61 -1.01 1.35
C TRP A 222 13.50 0.02 0.67
N GLU A 223 13.97 1.04 1.39
CA GLU A 223 14.97 1.98 0.86
C GLU A 223 16.30 1.29 0.55
N THR A 224 16.75 0.40 1.44
CA THR A 224 17.97 -0.38 1.24
C THR A 224 17.84 -1.28 0.02
N PHE A 225 16.71 -1.99 -0.10
CA PHE A 225 16.39 -2.78 -1.28
C PHE A 225 16.46 -1.95 -2.57
N ARG A 226 15.84 -0.76 -2.58
CA ARG A 226 15.88 0.17 -3.72
C ARG A 226 17.31 0.55 -4.12
N LYS A 227 18.17 0.87 -3.16
CA LYS A 227 19.57 1.24 -3.39
C LYS A 227 20.37 0.05 -3.95
N VAL A 228 20.26 -1.12 -3.33
CA VAL A 228 20.96 -2.34 -3.80
C VAL A 228 20.50 -2.73 -5.20
N TYR A 229 19.19 -2.68 -5.47
CA TYR A 229 18.64 -2.95 -6.80
C TYR A 229 19.25 -2.01 -7.86
N MET A 230 19.34 -0.71 -7.55
CA MET A 230 19.95 0.27 -8.46
C MET A 230 21.42 -0.02 -8.71
N TYR A 231 22.20 -0.39 -7.68
CA TYR A 231 23.61 -0.77 -7.86
C TYR A 231 23.79 -2.00 -8.74
N VAL A 232 22.97 -3.05 -8.54
CA VAL A 232 23.01 -4.26 -9.37
C VAL A 232 22.63 -3.95 -10.82
N TYR A 233 21.63 -3.08 -11.04
CA TYR A 233 21.24 -2.68 -12.39
C TYR A 233 22.34 -1.88 -13.09
N VAL A 234 22.93 -0.88 -12.41
CA VAL A 234 24.04 -0.09 -12.97
C VAL A 234 25.25 -0.99 -13.27
N ALA A 235 25.56 -1.94 -12.39
CA ALA A 235 26.63 -2.92 -12.62
C ALA A 235 26.33 -3.80 -13.85
N THR A 236 25.09 -4.24 -14.03
CA THR A 236 24.65 -5.01 -15.20
C THR A 236 24.79 -4.20 -16.50
N ALA A 237 24.36 -2.93 -16.48
CA ALA A 237 24.50 -2.04 -17.63
C ALA A 237 25.98 -1.81 -17.99
N ALA A 238 26.83 -1.53 -17.00
CA ALA A 238 28.27 -1.36 -17.19
C ALA A 238 28.93 -2.64 -17.75
N ALA A 239 28.63 -3.81 -17.17
CA ALA A 239 29.15 -5.09 -17.63
C ALA A 239 28.72 -5.40 -19.08
N THR A 240 27.50 -5.01 -19.46
CA THR A 240 26.98 -5.18 -20.83
C THR A 240 27.74 -4.30 -21.82
N ILE A 241 28.10 -3.07 -21.47
CA ILE A 241 28.89 -2.18 -22.33
C ILE A 241 30.33 -2.69 -22.45
N LEU A 242 30.92 -3.14 -21.35
CA LEU A 242 32.31 -3.60 -21.32
C LEU A 242 32.54 -4.93 -22.04
N ILE A 243 31.49 -5.71 -22.33
CA ILE A 243 31.61 -6.98 -23.08
C ILE A 243 32.12 -6.77 -24.51
N PHE A 244 31.92 -5.58 -25.09
CA PHE A 244 32.39 -5.23 -26.43
C PHE A 244 33.89 -4.93 -26.46
N MET A 245 34.56 -4.87 -25.29
CA MET A 245 36.01 -4.73 -25.22
C MET A 245 36.67 -6.11 -25.34
N PRO A 246 37.49 -6.36 -26.39
CA PRO A 246 38.02 -7.70 -26.68
C PRO A 246 38.91 -8.29 -25.58
N VAL A 247 39.55 -7.45 -24.76
CA VAL A 247 40.44 -7.89 -23.67
C VAL A 247 39.65 -8.31 -22.42
N LEU A 248 38.45 -7.77 -22.20
CA LEU A 248 37.65 -7.98 -20.99
C LEU A 248 36.47 -8.94 -21.20
N GLY A 249 36.18 -9.33 -22.45
CA GLY A 249 34.96 -10.07 -22.81
C GLY A 249 34.69 -11.31 -21.97
N LEU A 250 35.69 -12.20 -21.78
CA LEU A 250 35.52 -13.42 -20.97
C LEU A 250 35.26 -13.11 -19.49
N ILE A 251 35.97 -12.15 -18.91
CA ILE A 251 35.78 -11.73 -17.51
C ILE A 251 34.39 -11.13 -17.33
N MET A 252 33.92 -10.32 -18.29
CA MET A 252 32.60 -9.70 -18.25
C MET A 252 31.46 -10.72 -18.38
N ILE A 253 31.65 -11.83 -19.11
CA ILE A 253 30.67 -12.93 -19.15
C ILE A 253 30.49 -13.55 -17.76
N TYR A 254 31.58 -13.82 -17.03
CA TYR A 254 31.49 -14.32 -15.65
C TYR A 254 30.85 -13.30 -14.71
N ALA A 255 31.15 -12.00 -14.88
CA ALA A 255 30.53 -10.94 -14.10
C ALA A 255 29.01 -10.85 -14.36
N LEU A 256 28.57 -10.94 -15.62
CA LEU A 256 27.15 -11.00 -15.97
C LEU A 256 26.46 -12.23 -15.38
N LEU A 257 27.14 -13.38 -15.34
CA LEU A 257 26.61 -14.57 -14.70
C LEU A 257 26.41 -14.36 -13.19
N ALA A 258 27.39 -13.76 -12.50
CA ALA A 258 27.27 -13.41 -11.08
C ALA A 258 26.13 -12.41 -10.82
N LEU A 259 25.98 -11.40 -11.68
CA LEU A 259 24.90 -10.42 -11.61
C LEU A 259 23.53 -11.05 -11.87
N ALA A 260 23.44 -12.06 -12.73
CA ALA A 260 22.21 -12.82 -12.93
C ALA A 260 21.78 -13.58 -11.66
N PHE A 261 22.72 -14.20 -10.93
CA PHE A 261 22.42 -14.79 -9.62
C PHE A 261 22.01 -13.72 -8.59
N ALA A 262 22.66 -12.56 -8.59
CA ALA A 262 22.29 -11.44 -7.73
C ALA A 262 20.86 -10.94 -8.02
N ALA A 263 20.46 -10.87 -9.29
CA ALA A 263 19.11 -10.51 -9.69
C ALA A 263 18.05 -11.50 -9.15
N ILE A 264 18.32 -12.82 -9.22
CA ILE A 264 17.45 -13.84 -8.61
C ILE A 264 17.35 -13.62 -7.09
N GLY A 265 18.47 -13.34 -6.43
CA GLY A 265 18.50 -13.01 -5.01
C GLY A 265 17.64 -11.79 -4.66
N LEU A 266 17.68 -10.75 -5.49
CA LEU A 266 16.84 -9.55 -5.33
C LEU A 266 15.35 -9.86 -5.47
N GLU A 267 14.95 -10.68 -6.45
CA GLU A 267 13.55 -11.12 -6.61
C GLU A 267 13.05 -11.87 -5.36
N ILE A 268 13.85 -12.81 -4.84
CA ILE A 268 13.53 -13.53 -3.60
C ILE A 268 13.43 -12.55 -2.42
N TRP A 269 14.35 -11.60 -2.32
CA TRP A 269 14.32 -10.59 -1.26
C TRP A 269 13.06 -9.72 -1.35
N GLN A 270 12.66 -9.29 -2.56
CA GLN A 270 11.42 -8.54 -2.77
C GLN A 270 10.18 -9.31 -2.31
N ILE A 271 10.10 -10.61 -2.64
CA ILE A 271 9.02 -11.50 -2.22
C ILE A 271 8.94 -11.57 -0.68
N LEU A 272 10.08 -11.77 -0.02
CA LEU A 272 10.15 -11.85 1.44
C LEU A 272 9.78 -10.51 2.10
N LEU A 273 10.21 -9.38 1.52
CA LEU A 273 9.85 -8.05 2.02
C LEU A 273 8.35 -7.79 1.85
N LEU A 274 7.74 -8.20 0.75
CA LEU A 274 6.29 -8.09 0.55
C LEU A 274 5.49 -8.87 1.59
N LEU A 275 5.90 -10.12 1.86
CA LEU A 275 5.28 -10.95 2.88
C LEU A 275 5.43 -10.34 4.28
N ARG A 276 6.64 -9.89 4.64
CA ARG A 276 6.85 -9.22 5.92
C ARG A 276 6.02 -7.94 6.03
N SER A 277 5.95 -7.16 4.96
CA SER A 277 5.16 -5.93 4.89
C SER A 277 3.67 -6.21 5.20
N SER A 278 3.10 -7.26 4.62
CA SER A 278 1.69 -7.62 4.85
C SER A 278 1.43 -8.04 6.31
N VAL A 279 2.34 -8.81 6.90
CA VAL A 279 2.26 -9.29 8.29
C VAL A 279 2.36 -8.13 9.27
N ILE A 280 3.32 -7.21 9.08
CA ILE A 280 3.54 -6.07 9.97
C ILE A 280 2.32 -5.15 9.98
N MET A 281 1.78 -4.83 8.79
CA MET A 281 0.57 -4.01 8.68
C MET A 281 -0.63 -4.67 9.37
N LYS A 282 -0.76 -6.00 9.27
CA LYS A 282 -1.82 -6.75 9.97
C LYS A 282 -1.66 -6.69 11.49
N GLN A 283 -0.43 -6.86 11.99
CA GLN A 283 -0.12 -6.82 13.42
C GLN A 283 -0.40 -5.44 14.03
N TYR A 284 -0.01 -4.37 13.33
CA TYR A 284 -0.30 -2.99 13.74
C TYR A 284 -1.81 -2.78 13.98
N THR A 285 -2.62 -3.25 13.03
CA THR A 285 -4.09 -3.21 13.12
C THR A 285 -4.59 -3.96 14.36
N SER A 286 -4.10 -5.18 14.63
CA SER A 286 -4.56 -5.96 15.79
C SER A 286 -4.16 -5.40 17.16
N VAL A 287 -2.99 -4.77 17.27
CA VAL A 287 -2.51 -4.16 18.53
C VAL A 287 -3.29 -2.89 18.84
N VAL A 288 -3.66 -2.13 17.82
CA VAL A 288 -4.54 -0.97 17.95
C VAL A 288 -5.91 -1.38 18.50
N ILE A 289 -6.55 -2.40 17.89
CA ILE A 289 -7.87 -2.90 18.33
C ILE A 289 -7.83 -3.38 19.79
N ALA A 290 -6.73 -4.01 20.21
CA ALA A 290 -6.57 -4.49 21.58
C ALA A 290 -6.38 -3.37 22.61
N LYS A 291 -6.00 -2.15 22.19
CA LYS A 291 -5.87 -0.99 23.08
C LYS A 291 -7.13 -0.13 23.17
N SER A 292 -8.08 -0.28 22.25
CA SER A 292 -9.33 0.50 22.25
C SER A 292 -10.51 -0.22 22.91
N ASN A 293 -10.33 -1.46 23.36
CA ASN A 293 -11.31 -2.26 24.12
C ASN A 293 -10.83 -2.43 25.56
#